data_AF-A0A183KYQ0-F1
#
_entry.id   AF-A0A183KYQ0-F1
#
_cell.length_a   1.000
_cell.length_b   1.000
_cell.length_c   1.000
_cell.angle_alpha   90.00
_cell.angle_beta   90.00
_cell.angle_gamma   90.00
#
_symmetry.space_group_name_H-M   'P 1'
#
loop_
_entity.id
_entity.type
_entity.pdbx_description
1 polymer ?
#
loop_
_entity_poly.entity_id
_entity_poly.type
_entity_poly.pdbx_seq_one_letter_code
_entity_poly.pdbx_strand_id
1 'polypeptide(L)'
;MSSNPNDVTDLIAKAEKCLKISLLKRRPDYDGAIEYYGKAALLHRNRKQLKEAAETYKKVAELHFKNGSYFHCAKQYEIAAQMYRDLKDFSQMASLIAEAGLMLRQNGTPDSASYVYERAAKSLEEPLPERAAEFYERSADACELCGRAVTVLILIKLYMEDEVAAKKIFNEAVERWRFPEAEEFSAVRRLLAAVDDMDKKACEMAIKDQCFRMLDLDVSFVRLSNCFS
;
A
#
# COMPACT_ATOMS: atom_id res chain seq x y z
N MET A 1 -33.98 -12.52 27.89
CA MET A 1 -32.87 -12.82 26.97
C MET A 1 -31.66 -12.06 27.48
N SER A 2 -30.74 -12.72 28.18
CA SER A 2 -29.52 -12.07 28.66
C SER A 2 -28.65 -11.77 27.44
N SER A 3 -28.42 -10.49 27.15
CA SER A 3 -27.46 -10.05 26.15
C SER A 3 -26.10 -10.63 26.51
N ASN A 4 -25.59 -11.56 25.71
CA ASN A 4 -24.24 -12.06 25.88
C ASN A 4 -23.29 -10.87 25.66
N PRO A 5 -22.46 -10.46 26.63
CA PRO A 5 -21.60 -9.28 26.49
C PRO A 5 -20.57 -9.40 25.34
N ASN A 6 -20.45 -10.58 24.73
CA ASN A 6 -19.62 -10.88 23.56
C ASN A 6 -20.44 -11.17 22.29
N ASP A 7 -21.70 -10.76 22.22
CA ASP A 7 -22.48 -10.81 20.98
C ASP A 7 -22.12 -9.62 20.09
N VAL A 8 -21.66 -9.91 18.88
CA VAL A 8 -21.26 -8.90 17.90
C VAL A 8 -22.46 -8.04 17.49
N THR A 9 -23.65 -8.63 17.41
CA THR A 9 -24.87 -7.90 17.02
C THR A 9 -25.26 -6.85 18.06
N ASP A 10 -25.12 -7.16 19.35
CA ASP A 10 -25.36 -6.23 20.45
C ASP A 10 -24.34 -5.09 20.46
N LEU A 11 -23.06 -5.38 20.21
CA LEU A 11 -22.02 -4.37 20.10
C LEU A 11 -22.25 -3.42 18.92
N ILE A 12 -22.65 -3.95 17.76
CA ILE A 12 -23.01 -3.13 16.59
C ILE A 12 -24.21 -2.24 16.91
N ALA A 13 -25.26 -2.78 17.54
CA ALA A 13 -26.44 -2.01 17.93
C ALA A 13 -26.11 -0.88 18.92
N LYS A 14 -25.21 -1.13 19.87
CA LYS A 14 -24.68 -0.11 20.80
C LYS A 14 -23.92 0.98 20.06
N ALA A 15 -23.07 0.61 19.10
CA ALA A 15 -22.33 1.55 18.28
C ALA A 15 -23.27 2.46 17.47
N GLU A 16 -24.29 1.88 16.82
CA GLU A 16 -25.29 2.63 16.06
C GLU A 16 -26.10 3.59 16.95
N LYS A 17 -26.40 3.18 18.20
CA LYS A 17 -27.05 4.04 19.17
C LYS A 17 -26.16 5.24 19.55
N CYS A 18 -24.84 5.07 19.63
CA CYS A 18 -23.91 6.17 19.87
C CYS A 18 -23.92 7.20 18.73
N LEU A 19 -24.11 6.74 17.49
CA LEU A 19 -24.16 7.59 16.29
C LEU A 19 -25.48 8.37 16.13
N LYS A 20 -26.57 7.92 16.77
CA LYS A 20 -27.86 8.61 16.69
C LYS A 20 -27.81 9.94 17.45
N ILE A 21 -28.20 11.00 16.75
CA ILE A 21 -28.53 12.29 17.35
C ILE A 21 -29.93 12.24 17.96
N SER A 22 -30.15 12.93 19.08
CA SER A 22 -31.44 13.01 19.76
C SER A 22 -31.64 14.41 20.34
N LEU A 23 -32.83 14.72 20.85
CA LEU A 23 -33.14 16.02 21.46
C LEU A 23 -32.15 16.42 22.57
N LEU A 24 -31.55 15.45 23.26
CA LEU A 24 -30.52 15.67 24.29
C LEU A 24 -29.08 15.62 23.74
N LYS A 25 -28.84 15.03 22.56
CA LYS A 25 -27.51 14.78 22.00
C LYS A 25 -27.36 15.45 20.63
N ARG A 26 -26.75 16.64 20.63
CA ARG A 26 -26.60 17.50 19.45
C ARG A 26 -25.48 17.07 18.49
N ARG A 27 -24.59 16.14 18.88
CA ARG A 27 -23.54 15.58 18.03
C ARG A 27 -23.43 14.06 18.21
N PRO A 28 -23.21 13.29 17.13
CA PRO A 28 -22.88 11.87 17.25
C PRO A 28 -21.69 11.65 18.18
N ASP A 29 -21.75 10.59 18.99
CA ASP A 29 -20.60 10.15 19.81
C ASP A 29 -19.78 9.17 18.99
N TYR A 30 -18.78 9.72 18.31
CA TYR A 30 -17.88 8.94 17.48
C TYR A 30 -16.97 8.05 18.32
N ASP A 31 -16.47 8.54 19.47
CA ASP A 31 -15.55 7.79 20.31
C ASP A 31 -16.21 6.54 20.90
N GLY A 32 -17.43 6.66 21.42
CA GLY A 32 -18.21 5.52 21.89
C GLY A 32 -18.55 4.53 20.77
N ALA A 33 -18.88 5.02 19.57
CA ALA A 33 -19.13 4.16 18.41
C ALA A 33 -17.86 3.43 17.95
N ILE A 34 -16.71 4.10 17.93
CA ILE A 34 -15.39 3.54 17.62
C ILE A 34 -15.06 2.41 18.59
N GLU A 35 -15.28 2.60 19.90
CA GLU A 35 -15.00 1.58 20.91
C GLU A 35 -15.84 0.31 20.67
N TYR A 36 -17.15 0.46 20.47
CA TYR A 36 -18.05 -0.68 20.27
C TYR A 36 -17.80 -1.41 18.94
N TYR A 37 -17.59 -0.68 17.84
CA TYR A 37 -17.23 -1.30 16.56
C TYR A 37 -15.85 -1.95 16.61
N GLY A 38 -14.88 -1.37 17.32
CA GLY A 38 -13.56 -1.97 17.52
C GLY A 38 -13.63 -3.32 18.25
N LYS A 39 -14.46 -3.41 19.30
CA LYS A 39 -14.73 -4.67 20.02
C LYS A 39 -15.41 -5.69 19.11
N ALA A 40 -16.41 -5.28 18.32
CA ALA A 40 -17.09 -6.13 17.35
C ALA A 40 -16.12 -6.68 16.29
N ALA A 41 -15.25 -5.83 15.75
CA ALA A 41 -14.25 -6.21 14.75
C ALA A 41 -13.25 -7.24 15.29
N LEU A 42 -12.79 -7.06 16.53
CA LEU A 42 -11.91 -8.01 17.20
C LEU A 42 -12.59 -9.37 17.41
N LEU A 43 -13.87 -9.39 17.79
CA LEU A 43 -14.63 -10.62 17.93
C LEU A 43 -14.81 -11.35 16.59
N HIS A 44 -15.12 -10.64 15.50
CA HIS A 44 -15.15 -11.23 14.15
C HIS A 44 -13.79 -11.83 13.78
N ARG A 45 -12.71 -11.11 14.05
CA ARG A 45 -11.34 -11.60 13.82
C ARG A 45 -11.04 -12.88 14.61
N ASN A 46 -11.37 -12.91 15.89
CA ASN A 46 -11.19 -14.08 16.76
C ASN A 46 -12.03 -15.29 16.31
N ARG A 47 -13.19 -15.04 15.69
CA ARG A 47 -14.06 -16.05 15.07
C ARG A 47 -13.62 -16.45 13.65
N LYS A 48 -12.48 -15.94 13.16
CA LYS A 48 -11.97 -16.15 11.79
C LYS A 48 -12.90 -15.65 10.67
N GLN A 49 -13.82 -14.74 11.00
CA GLN A 49 -14.70 -14.04 10.07
C GLN A 49 -13.96 -12.80 9.53
N LEU A 50 -12.94 -13.04 8.71
CA LEU A 50 -12.00 -11.98 8.30
C LEU A 50 -12.67 -10.90 7.44
N LYS A 51 -13.65 -11.27 6.61
CA LYS A 51 -14.33 -10.32 5.73
C LYS A 51 -15.19 -9.35 6.55
N GLU A 52 -15.98 -9.87 7.47
CA GLU A 52 -16.84 -9.11 8.37
C GLU A 52 -16.01 -8.25 9.33
N ALA A 53 -14.87 -8.78 9.80
CA ALA A 53 -13.91 -8.01 10.58
C ALA A 53 -13.37 -6.83 9.78
N ALA A 54 -12.95 -7.04 8.53
CA ALA A 54 -12.40 -6.00 7.67
C ALA A 54 -13.42 -4.89 7.39
N GLU A 55 -14.67 -5.26 7.08
CA GLU A 55 -15.78 -4.32 6.88
C GLU A 55 -16.07 -3.52 8.16
N THR A 56 -15.98 -4.15 9.33
CA THR A 56 -16.17 -3.45 10.60
C THR A 56 -15.01 -2.50 10.89
N TYR A 57 -13.77 -2.89 10.65
CA TYR A 57 -12.60 -2.00 10.75
C TYR A 57 -12.67 -0.83 9.77
N LYS A 58 -13.21 -1.04 8.56
CA LYS A 58 -13.49 0.04 7.60
C LYS A 58 -14.45 1.07 8.19
N LYS A 59 -15.54 0.63 8.83
CA LYS A 59 -16.47 1.53 9.54
C LYS A 59 -15.77 2.31 10.64
N VAL A 60 -14.90 1.67 11.43
CA VAL A 60 -14.10 2.37 12.45
C VAL A 60 -13.21 3.44 11.83
N ALA A 61 -12.57 3.14 10.69
CA ALA A 61 -11.75 4.11 9.94
C ALA A 61 -12.58 5.34 9.51
N GLU A 62 -13.76 5.11 8.93
CA GLU A 62 -14.69 6.18 8.51
C GLU A 62 -15.15 7.06 9.68
N LEU A 63 -15.34 6.46 10.87
CA LEU A 63 -15.67 7.22 12.07
C LEU A 63 -14.49 8.07 12.55
N HIS A 64 -13.25 7.55 12.51
CA HIS A 64 -12.06 8.34 12.80
C HIS A 64 -11.89 9.50 11.82
N PHE A 65 -12.18 9.29 10.53
CA PHE A 65 -12.19 10.35 9.53
C PHE A 65 -13.21 11.45 9.88
N LYS A 66 -14.45 11.07 10.21
CA LYS A 66 -15.49 12.02 10.65
C LYS A 66 -15.15 12.74 11.95
N ASN A 67 -14.34 12.11 12.81
CA ASN A 67 -13.82 12.70 14.04
C ASN A 67 -12.56 13.56 13.80
N GLY A 68 -12.07 13.68 12.56
CA GLY A 68 -10.87 14.46 12.21
C GLY A 68 -9.53 13.78 12.52
N SER A 69 -9.54 12.50 12.88
CA SER A 69 -8.35 11.73 13.23
C SER A 69 -7.79 10.95 12.03
N TYR A 70 -7.12 11.64 11.11
CA TYR A 70 -6.58 11.04 9.87
C TYR A 70 -5.56 9.92 10.11
N PHE A 71 -4.65 10.09 11.09
CA PHE A 71 -3.68 9.05 11.44
C PHE A 71 -4.35 7.74 11.91
N HIS A 72 -5.31 7.85 12.82
CA HIS A 72 -6.04 6.67 13.31
C HIS A 72 -6.90 6.04 12.21
N CYS A 73 -7.50 6.85 11.33
CA CYS A 73 -8.21 6.39 10.15
C CYS A 73 -7.30 5.51 9.27
N ALA A 74 -6.11 6.00 8.90
CA ALA A 74 -5.14 5.25 8.12
C ALA A 74 -4.76 3.92 8.78
N LYS A 75 -4.53 3.92 10.10
CA LYS A 75 -4.20 2.69 10.84
C LYS A 75 -5.31 1.64 10.80
N GLN A 76 -6.57 2.05 10.88
CA GLN A 76 -7.69 1.10 10.77
C GLN A 76 -7.83 0.55 9.35
N TYR A 77 -7.60 1.37 8.32
CA TYR A 77 -7.54 0.89 6.94
C TYR A 77 -6.39 -0.10 6.71
N GLU A 78 -5.21 0.11 7.27
CA GLU A 78 -4.10 -0.86 7.20
C GLU A 78 -4.49 -2.21 7.83
N ILE A 79 -5.18 -2.19 8.98
CA ILE A 79 -5.64 -3.42 9.65
C ILE A 79 -6.66 -4.15 8.77
N ALA A 80 -7.62 -3.44 8.19
CA ALA A 80 -8.60 -4.01 7.27
C ALA A 80 -7.94 -4.56 5.99
N ALA A 81 -6.96 -3.84 5.43
CA ALA A 81 -6.20 -4.27 4.26
C ALA A 81 -5.43 -5.57 4.52
N GLN A 82 -4.83 -5.74 5.70
CA GLN A 82 -4.16 -6.99 6.08
C GLN A 82 -5.14 -8.19 6.09
N MET A 83 -6.39 -7.98 6.48
CA MET A 83 -7.41 -9.05 6.43
C MET A 83 -7.77 -9.43 4.99
N TYR A 84 -7.91 -8.45 4.10
CA TYR A 84 -8.15 -8.72 2.68
C TYR A 84 -6.95 -9.38 2.00
N ARG A 85 -5.73 -9.05 2.42
CA ARG A 85 -4.52 -9.78 2.02
C ARG A 85 -4.57 -11.25 2.43
N ASP A 86 -4.94 -11.53 3.68
CA ASP A 86 -5.06 -12.91 4.19
C ASP A 86 -6.17 -13.69 3.46
N LEU A 87 -7.22 -13.00 2.99
CA LEU A 87 -8.28 -13.54 2.14
C LEU A 87 -7.89 -13.66 0.65
N LYS A 88 -6.69 -13.20 0.26
CA LYS A 88 -6.23 -13.07 -1.13
C LYS A 88 -7.10 -12.16 -2.02
N ASP A 89 -7.88 -11.26 -1.41
CA ASP A 89 -8.61 -10.20 -2.12
C ASP A 89 -7.71 -8.97 -2.26
N PHE A 90 -6.78 -9.07 -3.21
CA PHE A 90 -5.78 -8.04 -3.46
C PHE A 90 -6.38 -6.73 -3.99
N SER A 91 -7.55 -6.79 -4.63
CA SER A 91 -8.26 -5.60 -5.12
C SER A 91 -8.76 -4.74 -3.95
N GLN A 92 -9.45 -5.34 -2.99
CA GLN A 92 -9.94 -4.63 -1.81
C GLN A 92 -8.80 -4.16 -0.91
N MET A 93 -7.74 -4.98 -0.76
CA MET A 93 -6.52 -4.57 -0.06
C MET A 93 -5.95 -3.28 -0.68
N ALA A 94 -5.76 -3.24 -1.99
CA ALA A 94 -5.19 -2.09 -2.68
C ALA A 94 -6.07 -0.84 -2.47
N SER A 95 -7.39 -0.95 -2.61
CA SER A 95 -8.30 0.20 -2.40
C SER A 95 -8.13 0.81 -1.00
N LEU A 96 -8.03 -0.01 0.05
CA LEU A 96 -7.90 0.48 1.42
C LEU A 96 -6.53 1.09 1.69
N ILE A 97 -5.46 0.54 1.11
CA ILE A 97 -4.11 1.11 1.20
C ILE A 97 -4.05 2.47 0.50
N ALA A 98 -4.71 2.60 -0.66
CA ALA A 98 -4.82 3.87 -1.37
C ALA A 98 -5.44 4.96 -0.48
N GLU A 99 -6.55 4.63 0.19
CA GLU A 99 -7.21 5.51 1.16
C GLU A 99 -6.30 5.81 2.36
N ALA A 100 -5.66 4.80 2.94
CA ALA A 100 -4.76 4.97 4.10
C ALA A 100 -3.61 5.94 3.80
N GLY A 101 -2.93 5.77 2.66
CA GLY A 101 -1.83 6.66 2.27
C GLY A 101 -2.30 8.09 2.00
N LEU A 102 -3.51 8.29 1.43
CA LEU A 102 -4.10 9.62 1.27
C LEU A 102 -4.32 10.29 2.63
N MET A 103 -4.85 9.54 3.61
CA MET A 103 -5.06 10.05 4.97
C MET A 103 -3.74 10.42 5.65
N LEU A 104 -2.68 9.62 5.47
CA LEU A 104 -1.35 9.91 6.03
C LEU A 104 -0.71 11.16 5.40
N ARG A 105 -0.92 11.38 4.10
CA ARG A 105 -0.49 12.61 3.43
C ARG A 105 -1.26 13.82 3.93
N GLN A 106 -2.59 13.72 4.07
CA GLN A 106 -3.42 14.79 4.64
C GLN A 106 -3.04 15.10 6.09
N ASN A 107 -2.59 14.10 6.84
CA ASN A 107 -2.09 14.24 8.20
C ASN A 107 -0.69 14.90 8.27
N GLY A 108 -0.02 15.16 7.15
CA GLY A 108 1.32 15.74 7.11
C GLY A 108 2.45 14.75 7.43
N THR A 109 2.20 13.44 7.29
CA THR A 109 3.18 12.37 7.54
C THR A 109 3.46 11.58 6.26
N PRO A 110 4.12 12.19 5.25
CA PRO A 110 4.26 11.59 3.93
C PRO A 110 5.25 10.40 3.93
N ASP A 111 6.26 10.39 4.80
CA ASP A 111 7.15 9.23 4.99
C ASP A 111 6.37 7.97 5.45
N SER A 112 5.38 8.16 6.32
CA SER A 112 4.50 7.06 6.73
C SER A 112 3.63 6.57 5.58
N ALA A 113 3.19 7.48 4.69
CA ALA A 113 2.44 7.11 3.50
C ALA A 113 3.32 6.30 2.53
N SER A 114 4.56 6.73 2.29
CA SER A 114 5.56 6.01 1.49
C SER A 114 5.77 4.59 2.00
N TYR A 115 6.02 4.43 3.30
CA TYR A 115 6.18 3.10 3.91
C TYR A 115 4.95 2.19 3.71
N VAL A 116 3.74 2.73 3.87
CA VAL A 116 2.49 1.97 3.69
C VAL A 116 2.30 1.54 2.24
N TYR A 117 2.59 2.43 1.28
CA TYR A 117 2.55 2.11 -0.14
C TYR A 117 3.58 1.05 -0.54
N GLU A 118 4.84 1.20 -0.12
CA GLU A 118 5.92 0.25 -0.45
C GLU A 118 5.61 -1.16 0.09
N ARG A 119 5.18 -1.26 1.34
CA ARG A 119 4.84 -2.55 1.95
C ARG A 119 3.69 -3.24 1.24
N ALA A 120 2.68 -2.48 0.80
CA ALA A 120 1.56 -3.01 0.05
C ALA A 120 1.96 -3.41 -1.37
N ALA A 121 2.77 -2.59 -2.04
CA ALA A 121 3.27 -2.84 -3.39
C ALA A 121 4.00 -4.17 -3.47
N LYS A 122 4.88 -4.47 -2.51
CA LYS A 122 5.57 -5.77 -2.42
C LYS A 122 4.63 -6.98 -2.36
N SER A 123 3.45 -6.84 -1.75
CA SER A 123 2.45 -7.92 -1.70
C SER A 123 1.65 -8.03 -3.00
N LEU A 124 1.75 -7.04 -3.89
CA LEU A 124 1.00 -6.93 -5.14
C LEU A 124 1.85 -7.19 -6.39
N GLU A 125 3.19 -7.27 -6.27
CA GLU A 125 4.11 -7.48 -7.39
C GLU A 125 3.73 -8.68 -8.25
N GLU A 126 3.44 -9.82 -7.62
CA GLU A 126 3.03 -11.05 -8.31
C GLU A 126 1.55 -11.04 -8.73
N PRO A 127 0.56 -10.76 -7.85
CA PRO A 127 -0.86 -10.88 -8.23
C PRO A 127 -1.38 -9.72 -9.09
N LEU A 128 -0.86 -8.50 -8.94
CA LEU A 128 -1.37 -7.27 -9.58
C LEU A 128 -0.21 -6.26 -9.86
N PRO A 129 0.68 -6.55 -10.82
CA PRO A 129 1.86 -5.72 -11.09
C PRO A 129 1.54 -4.26 -11.44
N GLU A 130 0.43 -3.99 -12.12
CA GLU A 130 -0.03 -2.63 -12.42
C GLU A 130 -0.32 -1.82 -11.14
N ARG A 131 -0.96 -2.46 -10.15
CA ARG A 131 -1.25 -1.83 -8.85
C ARG A 131 0.00 -1.69 -8.00
N ALA A 132 0.93 -2.63 -8.09
CA ALA A 132 2.24 -2.50 -7.45
C ALA A 132 3.00 -1.29 -7.99
N ALA A 133 3.06 -1.12 -9.32
CA ALA A 133 3.66 0.05 -9.97
C ALA A 133 3.03 1.37 -9.49
N GLU A 134 1.68 1.46 -9.48
CA GLU A 134 0.96 2.63 -8.97
C GLU A 134 1.36 2.98 -7.53
N PHE A 135 1.56 1.99 -6.66
CA PHE A 135 1.98 2.23 -5.27
C PHE A 135 3.45 2.58 -5.13
N TYR A 136 4.34 2.02 -5.95
CA TYR A 136 5.73 2.48 -5.98
C TYR A 136 5.84 3.93 -6.47
N GLU A 137 5.06 4.32 -7.49
CA GLU A 137 4.94 5.71 -7.94
C GLU A 137 4.48 6.62 -6.79
N ARG A 138 3.38 6.25 -6.10
CA ARG A 138 2.88 7.02 -4.94
C ARG A 138 3.83 7.04 -3.75
N SER A 139 4.64 6.00 -3.57
CA SER A 139 5.67 5.95 -2.55
C SER A 139 6.80 6.93 -2.87
N ALA A 140 7.27 6.94 -4.11
CA ALA A 140 8.29 7.88 -4.59
C ALA A 140 7.79 9.33 -4.52
N ASP A 141 6.53 9.60 -4.88
CA ASP A 141 5.90 10.92 -4.75
C ASP A 141 5.76 11.37 -3.29
N ALA A 142 5.66 10.44 -2.35
CA ALA A 142 5.47 10.73 -0.93
C ALA A 142 6.81 10.93 -0.18
N CYS A 143 7.96 10.50 -0.70
CA CYS A 143 9.25 10.66 -0.02
C CYS A 143 10.35 11.09 -1.00
N GLU A 144 11.09 12.15 -0.65
CA GLU A 144 12.20 12.67 -1.47
C GLU A 144 13.42 11.73 -1.54
N LEU A 145 13.45 10.62 -0.78
CA LEU A 145 14.53 9.64 -0.73
C LEU A 145 14.00 8.23 -1.06
N CYS A 146 14.07 7.84 -2.33
CA CYS A 146 13.37 6.64 -2.80
C CYS A 146 14.15 5.83 -3.85
N GLY A 147 15.49 5.77 -3.75
CA GLY A 147 16.33 5.02 -4.68
C GLY A 147 15.87 3.58 -4.93
N ARG A 148 15.50 2.87 -3.85
CA ARG A 148 14.89 1.55 -3.92
C ARG A 148 13.55 1.53 -4.66
N ALA A 149 12.60 2.40 -4.31
CA ALA A 149 11.27 2.40 -4.92
C ALA A 149 11.32 2.75 -6.41
N VAL A 150 12.16 3.73 -6.80
CA VAL A 150 12.44 4.08 -8.19
C VAL A 150 13.00 2.87 -8.94
N THR A 151 13.95 2.16 -8.32
CA THR A 151 14.54 0.96 -8.91
C THR A 151 13.48 -0.12 -9.16
N VAL A 152 12.65 -0.45 -8.17
CA VAL A 152 11.59 -1.46 -8.32
C VAL A 152 10.59 -1.04 -9.39
N LEU A 153 10.17 0.23 -9.40
CA LEU A 153 9.24 0.75 -10.39
C LEU A 153 9.77 0.60 -11.82
N ILE A 154 11.04 0.94 -12.05
CA ILE A 154 11.70 0.76 -13.35
C ILE A 154 11.70 -0.71 -13.75
N LEU A 155 12.05 -1.61 -12.83
CA LEU A 155 12.04 -3.07 -13.11
C LEU A 155 10.63 -3.57 -13.47
N ILE A 156 9.58 -3.10 -12.80
CA ILE A 156 8.20 -3.46 -13.12
C ILE A 156 7.81 -2.97 -14.52
N LYS A 157 8.17 -1.73 -14.90
CA LYS A 157 7.89 -1.24 -16.26
C LYS A 157 8.64 -2.02 -17.33
N LEU A 158 9.90 -2.37 -17.09
CA LEU A 158 10.67 -3.24 -17.98
C LEU A 158 10.04 -4.64 -18.09
N TYR A 159 9.54 -5.20 -16.99
CA TYR A 159 8.79 -6.47 -16.99
C TYR A 159 7.49 -6.39 -17.80
N MET A 160 6.81 -5.24 -17.75
CA MET A 160 5.64 -4.95 -18.56
C MET A 160 5.96 -4.60 -20.03
N GLU A 161 7.23 -4.73 -20.45
CA GLU A 161 7.74 -4.38 -21.78
C GLU A 161 7.49 -2.91 -22.17
N ASP A 162 7.41 -2.02 -21.17
CA ASP A 162 7.23 -0.57 -21.34
C ASP A 162 8.54 0.18 -21.05
N GLU A 163 9.51 0.04 -21.96
CA GLU A 163 10.82 0.70 -21.86
C GLU A 163 10.72 2.22 -21.88
N VAL A 164 9.73 2.76 -22.59
CA VAL A 164 9.49 4.21 -22.67
C VAL A 164 9.09 4.74 -21.30
N ALA A 165 8.17 4.08 -20.59
CA ALA A 165 7.81 4.44 -19.23
C ALA A 165 8.99 4.25 -18.26
N ALA A 166 9.74 3.15 -18.38
CA ALA A 166 10.91 2.89 -17.54
C ALA A 166 11.95 4.02 -17.62
N LYS A 167 12.30 4.47 -18.83
CA LYS A 167 13.22 5.61 -19.05
C LYS A 167 12.64 6.93 -18.57
N LYS A 168 11.34 7.15 -18.79
CA LYS A 168 10.67 8.35 -18.31
C LYS A 168 10.76 8.46 -16.78
N ILE A 169 10.49 7.37 -16.07
CA ILE A 169 10.62 7.30 -14.61
C ILE A 169 12.07 7.56 -14.18
N PHE A 170 13.07 6.97 -14.85
CA PHE A 170 14.47 7.25 -14.56
C PHE A 170 14.83 8.73 -14.75
N ASN A 171 14.41 9.34 -15.85
CA ASN A 171 14.70 10.75 -16.12
C ASN A 171 14.00 11.67 -15.12
N GLU A 172 12.73 11.41 -14.82
CA GLU A 172 11.98 12.16 -13.81
C GLU A 172 12.61 12.00 -12.43
N ALA A 173 13.11 10.81 -12.10
CA ALA A 173 13.85 10.55 -10.87
C ALA A 173 15.17 11.32 -10.80
N VAL A 174 15.88 11.47 -11.91
CA VAL A 174 17.12 12.26 -11.97
C VAL A 174 16.84 13.75 -11.82
N GLU A 175 15.75 14.25 -12.40
CA GLU A 175 15.40 15.67 -12.41
C GLU A 175 14.73 16.14 -11.12
N ARG A 176 13.82 15.32 -10.56
CA ARG A 176 12.94 15.71 -9.46
C ARG A 176 13.31 15.08 -8.13
N TRP A 177 13.94 13.93 -8.15
CA TRP A 177 14.29 13.18 -6.95
C TRP A 177 15.82 13.20 -6.77
N ARG A 178 16.32 13.03 -5.55
CA ARG A 178 17.78 12.94 -5.30
C ARG A 178 18.36 11.60 -5.76
N PHE A 179 17.79 11.03 -6.81
CA PHE A 179 18.16 9.71 -7.32
C PHE A 179 19.64 9.61 -7.73
N PRO A 180 20.29 10.64 -8.31
CA PRO A 180 21.73 10.56 -8.61
C PRO A 180 22.62 10.33 -7.38
N GLU A 181 22.14 10.65 -6.18
CA GLU A 181 22.85 10.42 -4.91
C GLU A 181 22.55 9.02 -4.32
N ALA A 182 21.58 8.30 -4.88
CA ALA A 182 21.20 6.98 -4.42
C ALA A 182 22.22 5.92 -4.87
N GLU A 183 22.43 4.90 -4.03
CA GLU A 183 23.37 3.81 -4.30
C GLU A 183 22.98 3.01 -5.55
N GLU A 184 21.67 2.95 -5.86
CA GLU A 184 21.12 2.22 -6.99
C GLU A 184 21.32 2.91 -8.34
N PHE A 185 21.58 4.23 -8.36
CA PHE A 185 21.62 5.05 -9.58
C PHE A 185 22.51 4.46 -10.67
N SER A 186 23.75 4.14 -10.29
CA SER A 186 24.76 3.66 -11.25
C SER A 186 24.38 2.30 -11.85
N ALA A 187 23.76 1.43 -11.06
CA ALA A 187 23.33 0.10 -11.48
C ALA A 187 22.09 0.17 -12.37
N VAL A 188 21.10 1.00 -12.01
CA VAL A 188 19.90 1.25 -12.83
C VAL A 188 20.27 1.87 -14.17
N ARG A 189 21.18 2.85 -14.19
CA ARG A 189 21.66 3.47 -15.43
C ARG A 189 22.34 2.45 -16.34
N ARG A 190 23.17 1.54 -15.80
CA ARG A 190 23.81 0.47 -16.57
C ARG A 190 22.79 -0.51 -17.14
N LEU A 191 21.78 -0.88 -16.37
CA LEU A 191 20.71 -1.77 -16.82
C LEU A 191 19.95 -1.15 -17.99
N LEU A 192 19.51 0.10 -17.88
CA LEU A 192 18.79 0.79 -18.95
C LEU A 192 19.64 0.95 -20.22
N ALA A 193 20.94 1.27 -20.09
CA ALA A 193 21.84 1.33 -21.24
C ALA A 193 21.98 -0.03 -21.95
N ALA A 194 22.09 -1.12 -21.17
CA ALA A 194 22.16 -2.46 -21.74
C ALA A 194 20.86 -2.89 -22.44
N VAL A 195 19.71 -2.45 -21.93
CA VAL A 195 18.40 -2.66 -22.58
C VAL A 195 18.35 -1.90 -23.91
N ASP A 196 18.79 -0.64 -23.94
CA ASP A 196 18.83 0.20 -25.15
C ASP A 196 19.70 -0.39 -26.26
N ASP A 197 20.85 -0.94 -25.87
CA ASP A 197 21.78 -1.58 -26.78
C ASP A 197 21.36 -3.00 -27.19
N MET A 198 20.26 -3.52 -26.62
CA MET A 198 19.85 -4.92 -26.72
C MET A 198 20.99 -5.90 -26.34
N ASP A 199 21.90 -5.46 -25.46
CA ASP A 199 23.03 -6.26 -24.99
C ASP A 199 22.60 -7.13 -23.81
N LYS A 200 22.20 -8.35 -24.16
CA LYS A 200 21.79 -9.38 -23.20
C LYS A 200 22.87 -9.71 -22.16
N LYS A 201 24.16 -9.73 -22.53
CA LYS A 201 25.23 -10.05 -21.58
C LYS A 201 25.42 -8.91 -20.59
N ALA A 202 25.36 -7.68 -21.06
CA ALA A 202 25.41 -6.51 -20.19
C ALA A 202 24.20 -6.45 -19.24
N CYS A 203 23.01 -6.82 -19.72
CA CYS A 203 21.81 -6.93 -18.86
C CYS A 203 21.98 -7.99 -17.76
N GLU A 204 22.43 -9.20 -18.12
CA GLU A 204 22.70 -10.28 -17.16
C GLU A 204 23.78 -9.92 -16.13
N MET A 205 24.74 -9.08 -16.52
CA MET A 205 25.75 -8.55 -15.60
C MET A 205 25.18 -7.46 -14.69
N ALA A 206 24.38 -6.54 -15.23
CA ALA A 206 23.80 -5.43 -14.47
C ALA A 206 22.84 -5.94 -13.38
N ILE A 207 21.98 -6.92 -13.69
CA ILE A 207 21.01 -7.48 -12.73
C ILE A 207 21.69 -8.19 -11.54
N LYS A 208 22.98 -8.54 -11.66
CA LYS A 208 23.76 -9.14 -10.56
C LYS A 208 24.29 -8.12 -9.54
N ASP A 209 24.15 -6.82 -9.81
CA ASP A 209 24.52 -5.78 -8.85
C ASP A 209 23.77 -5.95 -7.51
N GLN A 210 24.43 -5.58 -6.41
CA GLN A 210 23.92 -5.82 -5.07
C GLN A 210 22.56 -5.17 -4.83
N CYS A 211 22.32 -3.98 -5.37
CA CYS A 211 21.06 -3.26 -5.23
C CYS A 211 19.86 -4.06 -5.75
N PHE A 212 20.00 -4.80 -6.85
CA PHE A 212 18.91 -5.60 -7.41
C PHE A 212 18.67 -6.90 -6.64
N ARG A 213 19.75 -7.54 -6.17
CA ARG A 213 19.67 -8.78 -5.37
C ARG A 213 18.97 -8.59 -4.03
N MET A 214 19.05 -7.40 -3.45
CA MET A 214 18.43 -7.08 -2.16
C MET A 214 16.94 -6.74 -2.24
N LEU A 215 16.36 -6.68 -3.44
CA LEU A 215 14.97 -6.24 -3.59
C LEU A 215 13.94 -7.30 -3.18
N ASP A 216 14.32 -8.56 -2.92
CA ASP A 216 13.44 -9.72 -2.73
C ASP A 216 12.41 -9.92 -3.87
N LEU A 217 12.52 -9.17 -4.96
CA LEU A 217 11.88 -9.47 -6.22
C LEU A 217 12.52 -10.75 -6.74
N ASP A 218 11.73 -11.71 -7.21
CA ASP A 218 12.26 -12.72 -8.10
C ASP A 218 12.71 -11.99 -9.38
N VAL A 219 13.95 -11.50 -9.42
CA VAL A 219 14.55 -10.82 -10.58
C VAL A 219 14.65 -11.77 -11.79
N SER A 220 14.38 -13.06 -11.56
CA SER A 220 14.09 -14.09 -12.56
C SER A 220 12.81 -13.82 -13.37
N PHE A 221 11.86 -13.00 -12.85
CA PHE A 221 10.67 -12.53 -13.57
C PHE A 221 10.95 -11.42 -14.56
N VAL A 222 12.02 -10.63 -14.41
CA VAL A 222 12.53 -9.80 -15.51
C VAL A 222 13.22 -10.74 -16.51
N ARG A 223 12.45 -11.67 -17.07
CA ARG A 223 12.69 -12.16 -18.42
C ARG A 223 12.58 -10.90 -19.26
N LEU A 224 13.71 -10.28 -19.52
CA LEU A 224 13.88 -9.26 -20.54
C LEU A 224 13.55 -9.89 -21.90
N SER A 225 12.37 -10.48 -22.12
CA SER A 225 12.01 -11.35 -23.25
C SER A 225 12.40 -10.78 -24.60
N ASN A 226 12.47 -9.45 -24.71
CA ASN A 226 12.85 -8.72 -25.92
C ASN A 226 14.36 -8.48 -26.09
N CYS A 227 15.20 -8.75 -25.09
CA CYS A 227 16.62 -9.09 -25.30
C CYS A 227 16.82 -10.54 -25.80
N PHE A 228 15.74 -11.34 -25.91
CA PHE A 228 15.76 -12.76 -26.26
C PHE A 228 14.97 -13.11 -27.53
N SER A 229 14.54 -12.13 -28.34
CA SER A 229 14.01 -12.37 -29.70
C SER A 229 15.01 -11.94 -30.77
#